data_AF-A0A524HLE2-F1
#
_entry.id   AF-A0A524HLE2-F1
#
_cell.length_a   1.000
_cell.length_b   1.000
_cell.length_c   1.000
_cell.angle_alpha   90.00
_cell.angle_beta   90.00
_cell.angle_gamma   90.00
#
_symmetry.space_group_name_H-M   'P 1'
#
loop_
_entity.id
_entity.type
_entity.pdbx_description
1 polymer ?
#
loop_
_entity_poly.entity_id
_entity_poly.type
_entity_poly.pdbx_seq_one_letter_code
_entity_poly.pdbx_strand_id
1 'polypeptide(L)'
;MHSMDGVCRRVRPWLVALALLVTSTALIPVTVLAQDPATMPVAAEHRPGGEVNLQLPDLASVDFLGFTGHEILLSGLFVCVLGLLFGLWSYAAVKKLPVHKAMADVSDIIYETCKAYMVQQGKFLMGLWLFVSAVTSSTFWSPASGSRRSPSSCSSR
;
A
#
# COMPACT_ATOMS: atom_id res chain seq x y z
N MET A 1 -23.78 -20.85 -33.83
CA MET A 1 -23.30 -19.50 -34.20
C MET A 1 -24.29 -18.39 -33.83
N HIS A 2 -25.61 -18.52 -34.06
CA HIS A 2 -26.63 -17.49 -33.69
C HIS A 2 -26.75 -17.11 -32.19
N SER A 3 -26.26 -17.94 -31.26
CA SER A 3 -26.40 -17.64 -29.81
C SER A 3 -25.39 -16.62 -29.29
N MET A 4 -24.26 -16.44 -29.98
CA MET A 4 -23.22 -15.48 -29.58
C MET A 4 -23.58 -14.04 -29.94
N ASP A 5 -24.40 -13.83 -30.98
CA ASP A 5 -24.81 -12.50 -31.44
C ASP A 5 -25.76 -11.78 -30.45
N GLY A 6 -26.62 -12.55 -29.77
CA GLY A 6 -27.56 -12.02 -28.77
C GLY A 6 -26.88 -11.59 -27.47
N VAL A 7 -25.92 -12.40 -26.99
CA VAL A 7 -25.10 -12.06 -25.81
C VAL A 7 -24.24 -10.84 -26.13
N CYS A 8 -23.58 -10.83 -27.29
CA CYS A 8 -22.76 -9.70 -27.74
C CYS A 8 -23.57 -8.39 -27.81
N ARG A 9 -24.79 -8.40 -28.35
CA ARG A 9 -25.65 -7.20 -28.41
C ARG A 9 -26.08 -6.69 -27.02
N ARG A 10 -26.27 -7.57 -26.04
CA ARG A 10 -26.68 -7.20 -24.67
C ARG A 10 -25.51 -6.70 -23.81
N VAL A 11 -24.30 -7.22 -24.02
CA VAL A 11 -23.09 -6.78 -23.30
C VAL A 11 -22.36 -5.63 -24.00
N ARG A 12 -22.60 -5.40 -25.30
CA ARG A 12 -22.01 -4.29 -26.08
C ARG A 12 -22.21 -2.90 -25.46
N PRO A 13 -23.39 -2.49 -24.97
CA PRO A 13 -23.53 -1.17 -24.34
C PRO A 13 -22.72 -1.07 -23.03
N TRP A 14 -22.60 -2.15 -22.27
CA TRP A 14 -21.78 -2.20 -21.05
C TRP A 14 -20.28 -2.21 -21.35
N LEU A 15 -19.85 -2.93 -22.39
CA LEU A 15 -18.47 -2.95 -22.87
C LEU A 15 -18.05 -1.59 -23.47
N VAL A 16 -18.95 -0.94 -24.22
CA VAL A 16 -18.72 0.41 -24.75
C VAL A 16 -18.71 1.45 -23.62
N ALA A 17 -19.59 1.33 -22.62
CA ALA A 17 -19.59 2.22 -21.46
C ALA A 17 -18.31 2.06 -20.62
N LEU A 18 -17.85 0.83 -20.37
CA LEU A 18 -16.58 0.56 -19.69
C LEU A 18 -15.39 1.07 -20.50
N ALA A 19 -15.38 0.86 -21.83
CA ALA A 19 -14.33 1.38 -22.69
C ALA A 19 -14.30 2.92 -22.69
N LEU A 20 -15.46 3.57 -22.76
CA LEU A 20 -15.58 5.03 -22.70
C LEU A 20 -15.13 5.59 -21.34
N LEU A 21 -15.46 4.90 -20.24
CA LEU A 21 -15.06 5.28 -18.89
C LEU A 21 -13.54 5.12 -18.68
N VAL A 22 -12.93 4.07 -19.23
CA VAL A 22 -11.48 3.86 -19.25
C VAL A 22 -10.77 4.89 -20.14
N THR A 23 -11.31 5.22 -21.32
CA THR A 23 -10.73 6.28 -22.17
C THR A 23 -10.88 7.67 -21.56
N SER A 24 -11.95 7.95 -20.81
CA SER A 24 -12.11 9.22 -20.08
C SER A 24 -11.11 9.34 -18.93
N THR A 25 -10.71 8.24 -18.28
CA THR A 25 -9.62 8.27 -17.28
C THR A 25 -8.22 8.44 -17.90
N ALA A 26 -8.07 8.22 -19.21
CA ALA A 26 -6.80 8.34 -19.93
C ALA A 26 -6.48 9.77 -20.42
N LEU A 27 -7.39 10.75 -20.25
CA LEU A 27 -7.13 12.16 -20.54
C LEU A 27 -6.60 12.95 -19.32
N ILE A 28 -6.37 12.29 -18.19
CA ILE A 28 -5.54 12.87 -17.13
C ILE A 28 -4.11 12.93 -17.70
N PRO A 29 -3.43 14.09 -17.70
CA PRO A 29 -2.10 14.19 -18.26
C PRO A 29 -1.20 13.18 -17.56
N VAL A 30 -0.67 12.22 -18.33
CA VAL A 30 0.26 11.20 -17.86
C VAL A 30 1.63 11.84 -17.63
N THR A 31 1.73 12.71 -16.63
CA THR A 31 2.98 13.40 -16.26
C THR A 31 3.81 12.61 -15.24
N VAL A 32 3.55 11.30 -15.07
CA VAL A 32 4.32 10.43 -14.18
C VAL A 32 4.89 9.24 -14.97
N LEU A 33 5.83 9.51 -15.87
CA LEU A 33 6.75 8.48 -16.40
C LEU A 33 8.23 8.90 -16.33
N ALA A 34 8.55 9.97 -15.62
CA ALA A 34 9.93 10.34 -15.32
C ALA A 34 10.03 10.91 -13.89
N GLN A 35 10.03 10.03 -12.90
CA GLN A 35 10.57 10.40 -11.58
C GLN A 35 12.08 10.25 -11.63
N ASP A 36 12.75 11.33 -11.98
CA ASP A 36 14.18 11.50 -11.69
C ASP A 36 14.32 11.61 -10.16
N PRO A 37 15.17 10.81 -9.49
CA PRO A 37 15.21 10.72 -8.03
C PRO A 37 15.79 11.96 -7.33
N ALA A 38 15.96 13.10 -8.02
CA ALA A 38 16.70 14.26 -7.54
C ALA A 38 15.86 15.46 -7.05
N THR A 39 14.53 15.35 -6.93
CA THR A 39 13.72 16.46 -6.39
C THR A 39 12.69 15.97 -5.38
N MET A 40 13.14 15.79 -4.14
CA MET A 40 12.24 15.71 -2.98
C MET A 40 11.82 17.13 -2.56
N PRO A 41 10.52 17.48 -2.58
CA PRO A 41 10.04 18.62 -1.81
C PRO A 41 10.09 18.22 -0.33
N VAL A 42 10.97 18.86 0.43
CA VAL A 42 10.98 18.75 1.89
C VAL A 42 9.75 19.53 2.40
N ALA A 43 8.64 18.82 2.59
CA ALA A 43 7.44 19.36 3.18
C ALA A 43 6.96 18.48 4.34
N ALA A 44 6.45 19.17 5.36
CA ALA A 44 5.86 18.69 6.60
C ALA A 44 6.85 18.25 7.69
N GLU A 45 7.25 19.23 8.51
CA GLU A 45 7.58 19.02 9.92
C GLU A 45 6.43 18.23 10.59
N HIS A 46 6.65 16.93 10.80
CA HIS A 46 5.77 16.10 11.59
C HIS A 46 6.05 16.39 13.06
N ARG A 47 5.11 17.08 13.74
CA ARG A 47 5.15 17.27 15.19
C ARG A 47 5.36 15.90 15.86
N PRO A 48 6.46 15.69 16.62
CA PRO A 48 6.69 14.43 17.29
C PRO A 48 5.73 14.31 18.47
N GLY A 49 4.60 13.62 18.27
CA GLY A 49 3.64 13.30 19.34
C GLY A 49 2.15 13.49 19.02
N GLY A 50 1.71 13.35 17.77
CA GLY A 50 0.32 13.69 17.39
C GLY A 50 -0.66 12.54 17.15
N GLU A 51 -0.23 11.44 16.52
CA GLU A 51 -1.14 10.34 16.11
C GLU A 51 -0.92 9.02 16.88
N VAL A 52 0.20 8.91 17.61
CA VAL A 52 0.48 7.81 18.55
C VAL A 52 -0.10 8.09 19.94
N ASN A 53 -0.55 9.33 20.18
CA ASN A 53 -1.37 9.72 21.33
C ASN A 53 -2.87 9.73 20.95
N LEU A 54 -3.27 8.84 20.04
CA LEU A 54 -4.66 8.44 19.95
C LEU A 54 -4.80 7.26 20.91
N GLN A 55 -5.36 7.54 22.08
CA GLN A 55 -5.75 6.51 23.03
C GLN A 55 -6.82 5.67 22.34
N LEU A 56 -6.43 4.64 21.57
CA LEU A 56 -7.37 3.73 20.92
C LEU A 56 -8.18 3.13 22.07
N PRO A 57 -9.46 3.53 22.26
CA PRO A 57 -10.29 2.88 23.25
C PRO A 57 -10.34 1.41 22.89
N ASP A 58 -10.31 0.56 23.92
CA ASP A 58 -10.23 -0.88 23.79
C ASP A 58 -11.17 -1.38 22.68
N LEU A 59 -10.60 -2.05 21.68
CA LEU A 59 -11.30 -2.54 20.47
C LEU A 59 -12.32 -3.65 20.80
N ALA A 60 -12.31 -4.15 22.04
CA ALA A 60 -13.37 -5.00 22.61
C ALA A 60 -14.52 -4.19 23.24
N SER A 61 -14.30 -2.91 23.56
CA SER A 61 -15.24 -2.03 24.26
C SER A 61 -16.02 -1.07 23.33
N VAL A 62 -15.66 -0.98 22.05
CA VAL A 62 -16.33 -0.13 21.07
C VAL A 62 -16.99 -1.00 20.00
N ASP A 63 -18.32 -1.02 20.02
CA ASP A 63 -19.14 -1.64 18.99
C ASP A 63 -19.08 -0.79 17.71
N PHE A 64 -18.49 -1.35 16.67
CA PHE A 64 -18.58 -0.79 15.33
C PHE A 64 -19.66 -1.57 14.60
N LEU A 65 -20.83 -0.95 14.37
CA LEU A 65 -21.93 -1.55 13.59
C LEU A 65 -22.54 -2.83 14.21
N GLY A 66 -22.45 -3.01 15.54
CA GLY A 66 -23.00 -4.17 16.26
C GLY A 66 -22.08 -5.40 16.28
N PHE A 67 -20.82 -5.24 15.86
CA PHE A 67 -19.76 -6.22 16.01
C PHE A 67 -18.58 -5.63 16.76
N THR A 68 -17.96 -6.47 17.60
CA THR A 68 -16.74 -6.13 18.33
C THR A 68 -15.59 -5.92 17.35
N GLY A 69 -14.78 -4.87 17.52
CA GLY A 69 -13.66 -4.54 16.64
C GLY A 69 -12.63 -5.67 16.49
N HIS A 70 -12.51 -6.54 17.50
CA HIS A 70 -11.67 -7.74 17.46
C HIS A 70 -12.11 -8.76 16.40
N GLU A 71 -13.42 -9.01 16.27
CA GLU A 71 -13.97 -9.95 15.29
C GLU A 71 -13.72 -9.45 13.86
N ILE A 72 -13.84 -8.14 13.63
CA ILE A 72 -13.57 -7.52 12.33
C ILE A 72 -12.07 -7.64 12.00
N LEU A 73 -11.18 -7.36 12.95
CA LEU A 73 -9.74 -7.47 12.75
C LEU A 73 -9.31 -8.92 12.47
N LEU A 74 -9.83 -9.89 13.23
CA LEU A 74 -9.56 -11.31 13.00
C LEU A 74 -10.12 -11.78 11.66
N SER A 75 -11.31 -11.34 11.27
CA SER A 75 -11.89 -11.67 9.96
C SER A 75 -11.06 -11.11 8.80
N GLY A 76 -10.53 -9.88 8.92
CA GLY A 76 -9.65 -9.27 7.93
C GLY A 76 -8.31 -10.00 7.82
N LEU A 77 -7.71 -10.38 8.96
CA LEU A 77 -6.49 -11.19 9.00
C LEU A 77 -6.71 -12.57 8.36
N PHE A 78 -7.84 -13.20 8.63
CA PHE A 78 -8.22 -14.48 8.03
C PHE A 78 -8.32 -14.38 6.50
N VAL A 79 -8.95 -13.33 5.97
CA VAL A 79 -9.02 -13.08 4.51
C VAL A 79 -7.63 -12.86 3.91
N CYS A 80 -6.73 -12.15 4.62
CA CYS A 80 -5.34 -11.97 4.19
C CYS A 80 -4.61 -13.31 4.04
N VAL A 81 -4.75 -14.22 5.02
CA VAL A 81 -4.16 -15.56 4.96
C VAL A 81 -4.74 -16.38 3.81
N LEU A 82 -6.05 -16.33 3.59
CA LEU A 82 -6.67 -16.99 2.43
C LEU A 82 -6.17 -16.42 1.09
N GLY A 83 -5.98 -15.10 1.00
CA GLY A 83 -5.40 -14.45 -0.17
C GLY A 83 -3.97 -14.91 -0.46
N LEU A 84 -3.14 -15.07 0.58
CA LEU A 84 -1.77 -15.60 0.46
C LEU A 84 -1.77 -17.05 -0.03
N LEU A 85 -2.65 -17.90 0.51
CA LEU A 85 -2.80 -19.29 0.08
C LEU A 85 -3.25 -19.40 -1.39
N PHE A 86 -4.22 -18.58 -1.78
CA PHE A 86 -4.70 -18.52 -3.17
C PHE A 86 -3.60 -18.04 -4.14
N GLY A 87 -2.82 -17.04 -3.75
CA GLY A 87 -1.67 -16.56 -4.53
C GLY A 87 -0.62 -17.65 -4.73
N LEU A 88 -0.31 -18.40 -3.67
CA LEU A 88 0.67 -19.49 -3.71
C LEU A 88 0.19 -20.66 -4.59
N TRP A 89 -1.10 -20.99 -4.54
CA TRP A 89 -1.71 -22.00 -5.39
C TRP A 89 -1.68 -21.61 -6.86
N SER A 90 -2.02 -20.36 -7.17
CA SER A 90 -1.96 -19.82 -8.53
C SER A 90 -0.53 -19.79 -9.08
N TYR A 91 0.46 -19.44 -8.25
CA TYR A 91 1.88 -19.51 -8.63
C TYR A 91 2.30 -20.93 -9.00
N ALA A 92 1.91 -21.93 -8.20
CA ALA A 92 2.22 -23.33 -8.49
C ALA A 92 1.52 -23.85 -9.76
N ALA A 93 0.31 -23.37 -10.04
CA ALA A 93 -0.41 -23.68 -11.27
C ALA A 93 0.34 -23.13 -12.48
N VAL A 94 0.68 -21.83 -12.48
CA VAL A 94 1.37 -21.14 -13.59
C VAL A 94 2.76 -21.73 -13.85
N LYS A 95 3.48 -22.15 -12.81
CA LYS A 95 4.80 -22.79 -12.96
C LYS A 95 4.76 -24.14 -13.68
N LYS A 96 3.61 -24.84 -13.69
CA LYS A 96 3.47 -26.18 -14.31
C LYS A 96 3.11 -26.16 -15.80
N LEU A 97 2.82 -24.99 -16.39
CA LEU A 97 2.51 -24.91 -17.81
C LEU A 97 3.80 -24.91 -18.66
N PRO A 98 3.86 -25.69 -19.76
CA PRO A 98 5.03 -25.75 -20.62
C PRO A 98 5.20 -24.46 -21.42
N VAL A 99 6.14 -23.61 -21.01
CA VAL A 99 6.45 -22.35 -21.71
C VAL A 99 7.35 -22.63 -22.92
N HIS A 100 7.03 -22.03 -24.07
CA HIS A 100 7.85 -22.11 -25.28
C HIS A 100 9.28 -21.59 -24.99
N LYS A 101 10.32 -22.35 -25.40
CA LYS A 101 11.75 -22.05 -25.18
C LYS A 101 12.15 -20.60 -25.50
N ALA A 102 11.55 -19.99 -26.53
CA ALA A 102 11.83 -18.61 -26.95
C ALA A 102 11.30 -17.53 -25.97
N MET A 103 10.25 -17.82 -25.19
CA MET A 103 9.73 -16.91 -24.16
C MET A 103 10.56 -16.94 -22.87
N ALA A 104 11.22 -18.07 -22.58
CA ALA A 104 12.09 -18.20 -21.42
C ALA A 104 13.39 -17.41 -21.58
N ASP A 105 13.99 -17.43 -22.79
CA ASP A 105 15.29 -16.80 -23.07
C ASP A 105 15.25 -15.25 -22.92
N VAL A 106 14.15 -14.62 -23.36
CA VAL A 106 13.90 -13.19 -23.13
C VAL A 106 13.66 -12.87 -21.65
N SER A 107 12.99 -13.79 -20.94
CA SER A 107 12.73 -13.64 -19.50
C SER A 107 14.01 -13.74 -18.68
N ASP A 108 14.99 -14.56 -19.09
CA ASP A 108 16.28 -14.71 -18.41
C ASP A 108 17.16 -13.44 -18.52
N ILE A 109 17.21 -12.80 -19.69
CA ILE A 109 17.92 -11.52 -19.86
C ILE A 109 17.27 -10.39 -19.06
N ILE A 110 15.94 -10.31 -19.06
CA ILE A 110 15.24 -9.31 -18.24
C ILE A 110 15.39 -9.65 -16.75
N TYR A 111 15.38 -10.92 -16.37
CA TYR A 111 15.60 -11.34 -15.00
C TYR A 111 17.00 -10.96 -14.51
N GLU A 112 18.05 -11.18 -15.29
CA GLU A 112 19.42 -10.81 -14.89
C GLU A 112 19.61 -9.28 -14.76
N THR A 113 18.98 -8.48 -15.62
CA THR A 113 19.02 -7.01 -15.49
C THR A 113 18.21 -6.51 -14.28
N CYS A 114 16.98 -7.00 -14.09
CA CYS A 114 16.14 -6.67 -12.94
C CYS A 114 16.74 -7.16 -11.61
N LYS A 115 17.39 -8.31 -11.59
CA LYS A 115 18.04 -8.87 -10.39
C LYS A 115 19.21 -8.01 -9.95
N ALA A 116 20.06 -7.57 -10.88
CA ALA A 116 21.15 -6.66 -10.57
C ALA A 116 20.62 -5.35 -9.98
N TYR A 117 19.56 -4.79 -10.58
CA TYR A 117 18.88 -3.61 -10.08
C TYR A 117 18.28 -3.83 -8.68
N MET A 118 17.48 -4.87 -8.47
CA MET A 118 16.83 -5.17 -7.20
C MET A 118 17.84 -5.38 -6.07
N VAL A 119 18.96 -6.06 -6.34
CA VAL A 119 20.01 -6.30 -5.34
C VAL A 119 20.76 -5.01 -5.02
N GLN A 120 21.15 -4.24 -6.03
CA GLN A 120 21.91 -3.01 -5.82
C GLN A 120 21.04 -1.91 -5.18
N GLN A 121 19.77 -1.83 -5.57
CA GLN A 121 18.80 -0.90 -4.99
C GLN A 121 18.32 -1.31 -3.61
N GLY A 122 18.14 -2.61 -3.37
CA GLY A 122 17.85 -3.12 -2.04
C GLY A 122 18.95 -2.76 -1.05
N LYS A 123 20.22 -2.79 -1.49
CA LYS A 123 21.37 -2.43 -0.66
C LYS A 123 21.40 -0.94 -0.27
N PHE A 124 20.94 -0.05 -1.16
CA PHE A 124 20.72 1.36 -0.83
C PHE A 124 19.52 1.56 0.10
N LEU A 125 18.41 0.87 -0.17
CA LEU A 125 17.18 0.97 0.63
C LEU A 125 17.40 0.51 2.08
N MET A 126 18.18 -0.54 2.32
CA MET A 126 18.54 -0.98 3.67
C MET A 126 19.35 0.07 4.44
N GLY A 127 20.27 0.77 3.77
CA GLY A 127 21.04 1.87 4.36
C GLY A 127 20.17 3.07 4.71
N LEU A 128 19.30 3.50 3.77
CA LEU A 128 18.36 4.61 4.00
C LEU A 128 17.36 4.28 5.11
N TRP A 129 16.84 3.05 5.13
CA TRP A 129 15.89 2.60 6.14
C TRP A 129 16.51 2.63 7.54
N LEU A 130 17.76 2.17 7.68
CA LEU A 130 18.49 2.24 8.96
C LEU A 130 18.76 3.69 9.37
N PHE A 131 19.14 4.55 8.41
CA PHE A 131 19.42 5.96 8.66
C PHE A 131 18.18 6.73 9.13
N VAL A 132 17.05 6.60 8.43
CA VAL A 132 15.79 7.25 8.83
C VAL A 132 15.29 6.68 10.16
N SER A 133 15.40 5.38 10.38
CA SER A 133 15.08 4.76 11.68
C SER A 133 15.96 5.30 12.81
N ALA A 134 17.25 5.54 12.57
CA ALA A 134 18.17 6.07 13.58
C ALA A 134 17.80 7.51 13.99
N VAL A 135 17.49 8.39 13.03
CA VAL A 135 17.11 9.77 13.37
C VAL A 135 15.74 9.82 14.06
N THR A 136 14.74 9.07 13.59
CA THR A 136 13.40 9.03 14.20
C THR A 136 13.44 8.44 15.62
N SER A 137 14.22 7.38 15.85
CA SER A 137 14.40 6.81 17.20
C SER A 137 15.14 7.76 18.14
N SER A 138 16.15 8.50 17.64
CA SER A 138 16.85 9.51 18.43
C SER A 138 15.94 10.68 18.84
N THR A 139 15.01 11.08 17.97
CA THR A 139 14.01 12.12 18.26
C THR A 139 12.97 11.65 19.26
N PHE A 140 12.51 10.40 19.18
CA PHE A 140 11.59 9.81 20.16
C PHE A 140 12.23 9.60 21.54
N TRP A 141 13.53 9.30 21.57
CA TRP A 141 14.27 9.02 22.80
C TRP A 141 14.56 10.25 23.66
N SER A 142 14.48 11.48 23.13
CA SER A 142 14.66 12.69 23.95
C SER A 142 13.37 12.98 24.73
N PRO A 143 13.28 12.67 26.05
CA PRO A 143 12.11 13.06 26.81
C PRO A 143 12.08 14.59 26.84
N ALA A 144 11.06 15.17 26.22
CA ALA A 144 10.74 16.58 26.40
C ALA A 144 10.52 16.82 27.90
N SER A 145 11.59 17.31 28.55
CA SER A 145 11.61 17.79 29.92
C SER A 145 10.45 18.75 30.10
N GLY A 146 9.70 18.52 31.18
CA GLY A 146 8.41 19.12 31.38
C GLY A 146 8.37 20.64 31.28
N SER A 147 7.20 21.12 30.88
CA SER A 147 6.62 22.29 31.54
C SER A 147 5.12 22.05 31.68
N ARG A 148 4.75 21.49 32.84
CA ARG A 148 3.42 21.77 33.42
C ARG A 148 3.29 23.27 33.47
N ARG A 149 2.49 23.85 32.60
CA ARG A 149 1.96 25.20 32.81
C ARG A 149 0.60 25.02 33.46
N SER A 150 0.61 24.96 34.78
CA SER A 150 -0.58 25.15 35.60
C SER A 150 -0.86 26.65 35.64
N PRO A 151 -2.08 27.11 35.31
CA PRO A 151 -2.62 28.31 35.92
C PRO A 151 -3.65 27.86 36.95
N SER A 152 -3.18 27.60 38.16
CA SER A 152 -3.98 27.83 39.35
C SER A 152 -4.19 29.34 39.50
N SER A 153 -5.38 29.83 39.12
CA SER A 153 -6.13 30.93 39.77
C SER A 153 -7.15 31.53 38.80
N CYS A 154 -8.39 31.04 38.86
CA CYS A 154 -9.57 31.87 38.66
C CYS A 154 -10.74 31.26 39.44
N SER A 155 -10.57 31.29 40.76
CA SER A 155 -11.66 31.26 41.74
C SER A 155 -11.45 32.47 42.64
N SER A 156 -12.04 33.61 42.29
CA SER A 156 -12.58 34.62 43.22
C SER A 156 -12.94 35.92 42.49
N ARG A 157 -14.25 36.25 42.57
CA ARG A 157 -14.97 37.50 42.24
C ARG A 157 -15.49 37.66 40.83
#